data_AF-A0A0L6VGZ3-F1
#
_entry.id   AF-A0A0L6VGZ3-F1
#
_cell.length_a   1.000
_cell.length_b   1.000
_cell.length_c   1.000
_cell.angle_alpha   90.00
_cell.angle_beta   90.00
_cell.angle_gamma   90.00
#
_symmetry.space_group_name_H-M   'P 1'
#
loop_
_entity.id
_entity.type
_entity.pdbx_description
1 polymer ?
#
loop_
_entity_poly.entity_id
_entity_poly.type
_entity_poly.pdbx_seq_one_letter_code
_entity_poly.pdbx_strand_id
1 'polypeptide(L)'
;MSSSVTRSQKEKMMAEFRSFTNAIPADASRICKKAGYRLEVAFDLFYNDQLAQLNAERALQSRSKAIAETFESVLNAQFNQFQDPDDPKEMDMNGLMRYLEVLLLTPEDPKVLCLCHLLHSPRLGVLERAEFLKHWTAVLVRAASSPSPSSSSSIQSTEEMVKFQITTLADLDRRLRSEFSYFEEVYRYTFDFGRDEGQKSLVEIHGTFGMAFSNRRLRGPGS
;
A
#
# COMPACT_ATOMS: atom_id res chain seq x y z
N MET A 1 42.42 -4.45 29.36
CA MET A 1 41.53 -3.37 29.85
C MET A 1 40.17 -3.57 29.20
N SER A 2 39.21 -4.17 29.91
CA SER A 2 37.87 -4.42 29.36
C SER A 2 37.00 -3.17 29.52
N SER A 3 36.86 -2.40 28.45
CA SER A 3 35.89 -1.31 28.34
C SER A 3 34.49 -1.90 28.48
N SER A 4 33.89 -1.70 29.65
CA SER A 4 32.55 -2.20 29.94
C SER A 4 31.53 -1.37 29.15
N VAL A 5 30.83 -2.00 28.20
CA VAL A 5 29.78 -1.35 27.41
C VAL A 5 28.70 -0.81 28.36
N THR A 6 28.43 0.49 28.25
CA THR A 6 27.48 1.20 29.13
C THR A 6 26.05 0.76 28.84
N ARG A 7 25.13 0.93 29.81
CA ARG A 7 23.72 0.54 29.65
C ARG A 7 23.04 1.21 28.44
N SER A 8 23.31 2.51 28.24
CA SER A 8 22.75 3.26 27.10
C SER A 8 23.25 2.74 25.75
N GLN A 9 24.53 2.34 25.66
CA GLN A 9 25.07 1.72 24.43
C GLN A 9 24.40 0.37 24.15
N LYS A 10 24.17 -0.45 25.18
CA LYS A 10 23.47 -1.74 25.04
C LYS A 10 22.05 -1.56 24.48
N GLU A 11 21.32 -0.58 25.00
CA GLU A 11 19.96 -0.27 24.54
C GLU A 11 19.95 0.20 23.08
N LYS A 12 20.90 1.06 22.68
CA LYS A 12 21.05 1.49 21.28
C LYS A 12 21.35 0.32 20.34
N MET A 13 22.30 -0.54 20.69
CA MET A 13 22.66 -1.69 19.87
C MET A 13 21.52 -2.71 19.77
N MET A 14 20.76 -2.91 20.86
CA MET A 14 19.56 -3.75 20.80
C MET A 14 18.46 -3.14 19.93
N ALA A 15 18.27 -1.82 19.96
CA ALA A 15 17.30 -1.15 19.09
C ALA A 15 17.68 -1.29 17.60
N GLU A 16 18.96 -1.08 17.30
CA GLU A 16 19.51 -1.25 15.94
C GLU A 16 19.43 -2.70 15.46
N PHE A 17 19.84 -3.66 16.29
CA PHE A 17 19.71 -5.08 15.96
C PHE A 17 18.25 -5.46 15.63
N ARG A 18 17.29 -4.95 16.41
CA ARG A 18 15.86 -5.20 16.19
C ARG A 18 15.30 -4.49 14.96
N SER A 19 15.82 -3.31 14.59
CA SER A 19 15.38 -2.63 13.37
C SER A 19 15.76 -3.40 12.10
N PHE A 20 16.87 -4.14 12.12
CA PHE A 20 17.31 -4.95 10.98
C PHE A 20 16.73 -6.37 10.97
N THR A 21 16.55 -6.99 12.14
CA THR A 21 16.12 -8.42 12.22
C THR A 21 14.64 -8.61 12.51
N ASN A 22 13.91 -7.58 12.92
CA ASN A 22 12.58 -7.69 13.51
C ASN A 22 12.49 -8.64 14.72
N ALA A 23 13.62 -8.97 15.35
CA ALA A 23 13.64 -9.85 16.50
C ALA A 23 12.78 -9.32 17.66
N ILE A 24 12.08 -10.24 18.33
CA ILE A 24 11.32 -9.92 19.53
C ILE A 24 12.27 -9.47 20.66
N PRO A 25 11.80 -8.63 21.62
CA PRO A 25 12.66 -8.11 22.69
C PRO A 25 13.41 -9.19 23.49
N ALA A 26 12.76 -10.34 23.70
CA ALA A 26 13.35 -11.47 24.43
C ALA A 26 14.52 -12.11 23.67
N ASP A 27 14.33 -12.41 22.38
CA ASP A 27 15.37 -12.99 21.52
C ASP A 27 16.51 -12.00 21.28
N ALA A 28 16.20 -10.72 21.04
CA ALA A 28 17.21 -9.67 20.93
C ALA A 28 18.05 -9.56 22.20
N SER A 29 17.44 -9.57 23.38
CA SER A 29 18.18 -9.53 24.65
C SER A 29 19.09 -10.75 24.82
N ARG A 30 18.57 -11.95 24.53
CA ARG A 30 19.31 -13.21 24.62
C ARG A 30 20.49 -13.24 23.65
N ILE A 31 20.27 -12.91 22.39
CA ILE A 31 21.26 -12.96 21.32
C ILE A 31 22.32 -11.87 21.51
N CYS A 32 21.94 -10.62 21.77
CA CYS A 32 22.91 -9.54 22.02
C CYS A 32 23.76 -9.79 23.28
N LYS A 33 23.21 -10.40 24.34
CA LYS A 33 23.99 -10.82 25.51
C LYS A 33 25.02 -11.89 25.15
N LYS A 34 24.62 -12.91 24.38
CA LYS A 34 25.52 -13.98 23.91
C LYS A 34 26.62 -13.46 22.97
N ALA A 35 26.30 -12.46 22.16
CA ALA A 35 27.24 -11.78 21.26
C ALA A 35 28.20 -10.79 21.96
N GLY A 36 28.08 -10.60 23.28
CA GLY A 36 28.84 -9.57 24.00
C GLY A 36 28.52 -8.14 23.53
N TYR A 37 27.29 -7.91 23.06
CA TYR A 37 26.83 -6.66 22.45
C TYR A 37 27.67 -6.22 21.24
N ARG A 38 28.10 -7.16 20.40
CA ARG A 38 28.67 -6.87 19.06
C ARG A 38 27.61 -7.18 18.00
N LEU A 39 27.25 -6.19 17.18
CA LEU A 39 26.16 -6.32 16.20
C LEU A 39 26.43 -7.41 15.15
N GLU A 40 27.63 -7.42 14.56
CA GLU A 40 28.04 -8.42 13.56
C GLU A 40 27.84 -9.85 14.08
N VAL A 41 28.36 -10.14 15.27
CA VAL A 41 28.22 -11.46 15.92
C VAL A 41 26.76 -11.75 16.28
N ALA A 42 25.99 -10.74 16.66
CA ALA A 42 24.57 -10.90 16.96
C ALA A 42 23.76 -11.26 15.70
N PHE A 43 24.08 -10.68 14.54
CA PHE A 43 23.45 -11.05 13.27
C PHE A 43 23.77 -12.50 12.90
N ASP A 44 25.03 -12.91 12.98
CA ASP A 44 25.40 -14.31 12.73
C ASP A 44 24.65 -15.27 13.66
N LEU A 45 24.58 -14.94 14.96
CA LEU A 45 23.85 -15.75 15.93
C LEU A 45 22.34 -15.80 15.66
N PHE A 46 21.75 -14.73 15.12
CA PHE A 46 20.34 -14.70 14.74
C PHE A 46 20.04 -15.57 13.52
N TYR A 47 20.85 -15.45 12.47
CA TYR A 47 20.65 -16.23 11.25
C TYR A 47 21.00 -17.71 11.42
N ASN A 48 21.75 -18.06 12.47
CA ASN A 48 21.96 -19.45 12.89
C ASN A 48 20.90 -19.98 13.87
N ASP A 49 19.98 -19.13 14.36
CA ASP A 49 18.91 -19.50 15.29
C ASP A 49 17.55 -19.51 14.57
N GLN A 50 17.14 -20.69 14.11
CA GLN A 50 15.89 -20.88 13.37
C GLN A 50 14.66 -20.48 14.21
N LEU A 51 14.69 -20.66 15.53
CA LEU A 51 13.59 -20.28 16.40
C LEU A 51 13.45 -18.75 16.48
N ALA A 52 14.57 -18.04 16.57
CA ALA A 52 14.57 -16.58 16.59
C ALA A 52 14.02 -15.98 15.27
N GLN A 53 14.32 -16.62 14.13
CA GLN A 53 13.78 -16.23 12.83
C GLN A 53 12.26 -16.43 12.75
N LEU A 54 11.77 -17.62 13.14
CA LEU A 54 10.33 -17.91 13.16
C LEU A 54 9.57 -16.95 14.10
N ASN A 55 10.15 -16.60 15.24
CA ASN A 55 9.56 -15.64 16.17
C ASN A 55 9.52 -14.22 15.57
N ALA A 56 10.56 -13.80 14.85
CA ALA A 56 10.60 -12.51 14.17
C ALA A 56 9.51 -12.42 13.08
N GLU A 57 9.35 -13.47 12.26
CA GLU A 57 8.30 -13.55 11.24
C GLU A 57 6.90 -13.47 11.84
N ARG A 58 6.62 -14.25 12.90
CA ARG A 58 5.32 -14.19 13.60
C ARG A 58 5.06 -12.82 14.20
N ALA A 59 6.08 -12.17 14.74
CA ALA A 59 5.95 -10.82 15.30
C ALA A 59 5.63 -9.79 14.22
N LEU A 60 6.23 -9.92 13.03
CA LEU A 60 5.91 -9.08 11.88
C LEU A 60 4.46 -9.29 11.43
N GLN A 61 4.03 -10.54 11.24
CA GLN A 61 2.65 -10.88 10.86
C GLN A 61 1.63 -10.37 11.89
N SER A 62 1.91 -10.54 13.18
CA SER A 62 1.03 -10.08 14.25
C SER A 62 0.90 -8.55 14.25
N ARG A 63 2.00 -7.83 13.99
CA ARG A 63 2.00 -6.37 13.87
C ARG A 63 1.19 -5.91 12.66
N SER A 64 1.40 -6.52 11.50
CA SER A 64 0.63 -6.24 10.29
C SER A 64 -0.87 -6.48 10.50
N LYS A 65 -1.23 -7.57 11.20
CA LYS A 65 -2.62 -7.87 11.54
C LYS A 65 -3.23 -6.83 12.48
N ALA A 66 -2.52 -6.44 13.54
CA ALA A 66 -2.99 -5.40 14.45
C ALA A 66 -3.21 -4.07 13.72
N ILE A 67 -2.29 -3.69 12.82
CA ILE A 67 -2.43 -2.49 12.00
C ILE A 67 -3.65 -2.61 11.06
N ALA A 68 -3.84 -3.76 10.42
CA ALA A 68 -5.01 -4.00 9.57
C ALA A 68 -6.33 -3.82 10.33
N GLU A 69 -6.43 -4.41 11.53
CA GLU A 69 -7.61 -4.31 12.40
C GLU A 69 -7.91 -2.84 12.80
N THR A 70 -6.88 -2.00 12.96
CA THR A 70 -7.09 -0.58 13.27
C THR A 70 -7.74 0.21 12.14
N PHE A 71 -7.43 -0.12 10.89
CA PHE A 71 -7.95 0.60 9.72
C PHE A 71 -9.23 -0.01 9.15
N GLU A 72 -9.52 -1.28 9.47
CA GLU A 72 -10.67 -2.00 8.96
C GLU A 72 -11.99 -1.30 9.29
N SER A 73 -12.14 -0.73 10.50
CA SER A 73 -13.35 0.00 10.89
C SER A 73 -13.56 1.27 10.07
N VAL A 74 -12.49 2.04 9.82
CA VAL A 74 -12.53 3.28 9.04
C VAL A 74 -12.82 2.99 7.57
N LEU A 75 -12.18 1.97 6.99
CA LEU A 75 -12.42 1.56 5.61
C LEU A 75 -13.84 1.02 5.41
N ASN A 76 -14.36 0.23 6.36
CA ASN A 76 -15.74 -0.22 6.32
C ASN A 76 -16.73 0.95 6.43
N ALA A 77 -16.47 1.91 7.33
CA ALA A 77 -17.29 3.10 7.47
C ALA A 77 -17.27 3.96 6.19
N GLN A 78 -16.12 4.07 5.52
CA GLN A 78 -16.01 4.75 4.23
C GLN A 78 -16.80 4.00 3.14
N PHE A 79 -16.60 2.69 2.99
CA PHE A 79 -17.26 1.90 1.96
C PHE A 79 -18.79 1.96 2.09
N ASN A 80 -19.32 1.89 3.32
CA ASN A 80 -20.76 1.97 3.59
C ASN A 80 -21.41 3.27 3.07
N GLN A 81 -20.65 4.36 2.87
CA GLN A 81 -21.19 5.62 2.34
C GLN A 81 -21.50 5.55 0.84
N PHE A 82 -20.86 4.60 0.14
CA PHE A 82 -20.88 4.47 -1.31
C PHE A 82 -21.33 3.09 -1.80
N GLN A 83 -21.59 2.14 -0.90
CA GLN A 83 -22.09 0.81 -1.27
C GLN A 83 -23.39 0.90 -2.06
N ASP A 84 -23.62 -0.10 -2.91
CA ASP A 84 -24.89 -0.26 -3.63
C ASP A 84 -26.02 -0.50 -2.61
N PRO A 85 -27.15 0.23 -2.69
CA PRO A 85 -28.33 -0.06 -1.88
C PRO A 85 -28.90 -1.47 -2.07
N ASP A 86 -28.71 -2.07 -3.25
CA ASP A 86 -29.23 -3.40 -3.61
C ASP A 86 -28.24 -4.53 -3.25
N ASP A 87 -26.93 -4.29 -3.34
CA ASP A 87 -25.89 -5.24 -2.89
C ASP A 87 -24.79 -4.58 -2.02
N PRO A 88 -24.81 -4.76 -0.68
CA PRO A 88 -23.83 -4.14 0.22
C PRO A 88 -22.40 -4.70 0.08
N LYS A 89 -22.19 -5.71 -0.78
CA LYS A 89 -20.88 -6.28 -1.10
C LYS A 89 -20.18 -5.56 -2.24
N GLU A 90 -20.88 -4.75 -3.01
CA GLU A 90 -20.31 -3.97 -4.10
C GLU A 90 -20.66 -2.49 -3.99
N MET A 91 -19.84 -1.68 -4.63
CA MET A 91 -20.10 -0.29 -4.93
C MET A 91 -20.33 -0.22 -6.43
N ASP A 92 -21.57 0.08 -6.81
CA ASP A 92 -22.01 0.21 -8.20
C ASP A 92 -21.51 1.51 -8.84
N MET A 93 -21.96 1.78 -10.07
CA MET A 93 -21.50 2.95 -10.82
C MET A 93 -21.84 4.25 -10.10
N ASN A 94 -23.03 4.35 -9.50
CA ASN A 94 -23.45 5.55 -8.78
C ASN A 94 -22.62 5.76 -7.51
N GLY A 95 -22.38 4.69 -6.77
CA GLY A 95 -21.48 4.70 -5.62
C GLY A 95 -20.06 5.11 -6.00
N LEU A 96 -19.51 4.54 -7.08
CA LEU A 96 -18.19 4.87 -7.58
C LEU A 96 -18.09 6.34 -7.97
N MET A 97 -19.07 6.89 -8.69
CA MET A 97 -19.09 8.31 -9.06
C MET A 97 -19.00 9.22 -7.83
N ARG A 98 -19.80 8.95 -6.79
CA ARG A 98 -19.75 9.69 -5.53
C ARG A 98 -18.42 9.52 -4.80
N TYR A 99 -17.82 8.32 -4.86
CA TYR A 99 -16.51 8.07 -4.28
C TYR A 99 -15.40 8.86 -5.01
N LEU A 100 -15.44 8.91 -6.34
CA LEU A 100 -14.52 9.71 -7.15
C LEU A 100 -14.64 11.20 -6.85
N GLU A 101 -15.86 11.72 -6.64
CA GLU A 101 -16.07 13.12 -6.23
C GLU A 101 -15.38 13.45 -4.90
N VAL A 102 -15.49 12.55 -3.91
CA VAL A 102 -14.82 12.71 -2.61
C VAL A 102 -13.29 12.64 -2.74
N LEU A 103 -12.79 11.84 -3.69
CA LEU A 103 -11.38 11.79 -4.05
C LEU A 103 -10.92 12.97 -4.94
N LEU A 104 -11.83 13.90 -5.29
CA LEU A 104 -11.58 15.02 -6.19
C LEU A 104 -11.10 14.57 -7.58
N LEU A 105 -11.70 13.49 -8.09
CA LEU A 105 -11.39 12.90 -9.39
C LEU A 105 -12.56 13.04 -10.35
N THR A 106 -12.23 13.24 -11.63
CA THR A 106 -13.19 13.05 -12.71
C THR A 106 -13.06 11.63 -13.26
N PRO A 107 -14.14 11.03 -13.82
CA PRO A 107 -14.08 9.69 -14.42
C PRO A 107 -13.04 9.56 -15.54
N GLU A 108 -12.71 10.67 -16.19
CA GLU A 108 -11.71 10.75 -17.28
C GLU A 108 -10.27 10.84 -16.77
N ASP A 109 -10.05 11.02 -15.46
CA ASP A 109 -8.72 11.17 -14.90
C ASP A 109 -7.95 9.84 -14.98
N PRO A 110 -6.70 9.82 -15.50
CA PRO A 110 -5.87 8.62 -15.50
C PRO A 110 -5.70 7.97 -14.12
N LYS A 111 -5.83 8.73 -13.03
CA LYS A 111 -5.83 8.22 -11.65
C LYS A 111 -6.95 7.24 -11.37
N VAL A 112 -8.09 7.34 -12.06
CA VAL A 112 -9.21 6.39 -11.91
C VAL A 112 -8.79 4.99 -12.32
N LEU A 113 -7.95 4.85 -13.35
CA LEU A 113 -7.44 3.54 -13.70
C LEU A 113 -6.43 3.01 -12.70
N CYS A 114 -5.54 3.88 -12.21
CA CYS A 114 -4.61 3.49 -11.16
C CYS A 114 -5.39 2.96 -9.95
N LEU A 115 -6.54 3.58 -9.63
CA LEU A 115 -7.45 3.12 -8.59
C LEU A 115 -8.07 1.76 -8.94
N CYS A 116 -8.66 1.59 -10.12
CA CYS A 116 -9.27 0.32 -10.54
C CYS A 116 -8.25 -0.83 -10.55
N HIS A 117 -7.05 -0.57 -11.09
CA HIS A 117 -5.94 -1.52 -11.08
C HIS A 117 -5.48 -1.86 -9.66
N LEU A 118 -5.30 -0.85 -8.80
CA LEU A 118 -4.92 -1.05 -7.39
C LEU A 118 -5.92 -1.93 -6.64
N LEU A 119 -7.21 -1.70 -6.88
CA LEU A 119 -8.30 -2.38 -6.18
C LEU A 119 -8.73 -3.68 -6.87
N HIS A 120 -8.06 -4.10 -7.95
CA HIS A 120 -8.44 -5.28 -8.73
C HIS A 120 -9.95 -5.32 -9.04
N SER A 121 -10.49 -4.19 -9.50
CA SER A 121 -11.89 -4.09 -9.89
C SER A 121 -12.21 -5.15 -10.95
N PRO A 122 -13.34 -5.87 -10.85
CA PRO A 122 -13.69 -6.90 -11.82
C PRO A 122 -14.23 -6.33 -13.15
N ARG A 123 -14.90 -5.16 -13.11
CA ARG A 123 -15.55 -4.51 -14.25
C ARG A 123 -15.69 -3.00 -14.02
N LEU A 124 -15.81 -2.21 -15.10
CA LEU A 124 -15.85 -0.75 -14.97
C LEU A 124 -17.13 -0.33 -14.26
N GLY A 125 -16.98 0.62 -13.34
CA GLY A 125 -18.12 1.06 -12.54
C GLY A 125 -18.45 0.17 -11.35
N VAL A 126 -17.71 -0.92 -11.09
CA VAL A 126 -17.98 -1.78 -9.92
C VAL A 126 -16.74 -2.02 -9.09
N LEU A 127 -16.83 -1.77 -7.78
CA LEU A 127 -15.80 -2.12 -6.81
C LEU A 127 -16.35 -3.07 -5.76
N GLU A 128 -15.72 -4.24 -5.62
CA GLU A 128 -16.07 -5.20 -4.59
C GLU A 128 -15.51 -4.76 -3.23
N ARG A 129 -16.31 -4.90 -2.18
CA ARG A 129 -15.92 -4.58 -0.81
C ARG A 129 -14.69 -5.36 -0.37
N ALA A 130 -14.62 -6.63 -0.71
CA ALA A 130 -13.51 -7.52 -0.34
C ALA A 130 -12.18 -6.98 -0.89
N GLU A 131 -12.13 -6.64 -2.17
CA GLU A 131 -10.91 -6.13 -2.80
C GLU A 131 -10.62 -4.69 -2.38
N PHE A 132 -11.64 -3.85 -2.16
CA PHE A 132 -11.48 -2.52 -1.59
C PHE A 132 -10.77 -2.56 -0.23
N LEU A 133 -11.30 -3.34 0.72
CA LEU A 133 -10.74 -3.45 2.07
C LEU A 133 -9.33 -4.06 2.04
N LYS A 134 -9.15 -5.14 1.30
CA LYS A 134 -7.88 -5.87 1.19
C LYS A 134 -6.76 -4.99 0.67
N HIS A 135 -6.97 -4.30 -0.45
CA HIS A 135 -5.91 -3.53 -1.10
C HIS A 135 -5.60 -2.23 -0.38
N TRP A 136 -6.61 -1.50 0.11
CA TRP A 136 -6.34 -0.31 0.92
C TRP A 136 -5.65 -0.67 2.24
N THR A 137 -6.06 -1.74 2.91
CA THR A 137 -5.35 -2.25 4.10
C THR A 137 -3.90 -2.61 3.78
N ALA A 138 -3.62 -3.28 2.66
CA ALA A 138 -2.25 -3.61 2.27
C ALA A 138 -1.38 -2.35 2.05
N VAL A 139 -1.93 -1.32 1.40
CA VAL A 139 -1.26 -0.04 1.20
C VAL A 139 -1.00 0.66 2.55
N LEU A 140 -1.99 0.67 3.45
CA LEU A 140 -1.88 1.27 4.77
C LEU A 140 -0.87 0.55 5.66
N VAL A 141 -0.87 -0.79 5.69
CA VAL A 141 0.10 -1.59 6.45
C VAL A 141 1.51 -1.34 5.93
N ARG A 142 1.70 -1.27 4.61
CA ARG A 142 3.01 -0.94 4.01
C ARG A 142 3.46 0.47 4.39
N ALA A 143 2.56 1.45 4.36
CA ALA A 143 2.86 2.82 4.74
C ALA A 143 3.19 2.95 6.24
N ALA A 144 2.41 2.31 7.11
CA ALA A 144 2.63 2.30 8.56
C ALA A 144 3.88 1.53 8.99
N SER A 145 4.32 0.56 8.18
CA SER A 145 5.55 -0.20 8.42
C SER A 145 6.80 0.50 7.89
N SER A 146 6.64 1.60 7.14
CA SER A 146 7.77 2.37 6.62
C SER A 146 8.51 3.10 7.75
N PRO A 147 9.86 3.08 7.79
CA PRO A 147 10.65 3.79 8.80
C PRO A 147 10.60 5.32 8.65
N SER A 148 10.02 5.84 7.57
CA SER A 148 9.78 7.26 7.40
C SER A 148 8.50 7.67 8.14
N PRO A 149 8.52 8.71 9.01
CA PRO A 149 7.36 9.22 9.73
C PRO A 149 6.37 9.82 8.72
N SER A 150 5.58 8.95 8.10
CA SER A 150 4.52 9.31 7.18
C SER A 150 3.20 9.22 7.95
N SER A 151 2.31 10.17 7.69
CA SER A 151 1.06 10.48 8.39
C SER A 151 0.01 9.35 8.42
N SER A 152 0.38 8.14 8.03
CA SER A 152 -0.49 6.97 7.81
C SER A 152 -0.83 6.24 9.11
N SER A 153 0.04 6.30 10.13
CA SER A 153 -0.11 5.55 11.38
C SER A 153 -1.17 6.11 12.35
N SER A 154 -1.85 7.19 11.98
CA SER A 154 -2.86 7.85 12.83
C SER A 154 -4.22 8.06 12.14
N ILE A 155 -4.49 7.42 11.00
CA ILE A 155 -5.77 7.56 10.30
C ILE A 155 -6.88 6.98 11.20
N GLN A 156 -7.72 7.86 11.74
CA GLN A 156 -8.84 7.52 12.62
C GLN A 156 -10.19 7.92 12.03
N SER A 157 -10.19 8.78 11.02
CA SER A 157 -11.41 9.27 10.37
C SER A 157 -11.46 8.98 8.87
N THR A 158 -12.67 9.02 8.32
CA THR A 158 -12.90 8.86 6.88
C THR A 158 -12.28 9.98 6.06
N GLU A 159 -12.20 11.19 6.59
CA GLU A 159 -11.61 12.36 5.91
C GLU A 159 -10.08 12.22 5.82
N GLU A 160 -9.45 11.69 6.86
CA GLU A 160 -8.02 11.36 6.85
C GLU A 160 -7.71 10.22 5.88
N MET A 161 -8.58 9.21 5.82
CA MET A 161 -8.51 8.13 4.84
C MET A 161 -8.56 8.67 3.41
N VAL A 162 -9.50 9.57 3.11
CA VAL A 162 -9.61 10.23 1.80
C VAL A 162 -8.32 10.97 1.44
N LYS A 163 -7.75 11.77 2.36
CA LYS A 163 -6.48 12.48 2.13
C LYS A 163 -5.33 11.52 1.84
N PHE A 164 -5.27 10.40 2.55
CA PHE A 164 -4.29 9.35 2.31
C PHE A 164 -4.45 8.71 0.91
N GLN A 165 -5.70 8.39 0.53
CA GLN A 165 -6.02 7.83 -0.79
C GLN A 165 -5.64 8.80 -1.92
N ILE A 166 -5.98 10.09 -1.81
CA ILE A 166 -5.59 11.13 -2.77
C ILE A 166 -4.07 11.20 -2.93
N THR A 167 -3.33 11.22 -1.82
CA THR A 167 -1.86 11.26 -1.83
C THR A 167 -1.28 10.01 -2.50
N THR A 168 -1.86 8.84 -2.20
CA THR A 168 -1.46 7.57 -2.82
C THR A 168 -1.71 7.59 -4.33
N LEU A 169 -2.87 8.07 -4.77
CA LEU A 169 -3.21 8.13 -6.19
C LEU A 169 -2.32 9.12 -6.95
N ALA A 170 -1.90 10.23 -6.31
CA ALA A 170 -0.92 11.14 -6.89
C ALA A 170 0.45 10.47 -7.09
N ASP A 171 0.89 9.62 -6.15
CA ASP A 171 2.10 8.82 -6.31
C ASP A 171 1.96 7.78 -7.44
N LEU A 172 0.80 7.10 -7.52
CA LEU A 172 0.54 6.15 -8.60
C LEU A 172 0.47 6.82 -9.97
N ASP A 173 -0.10 8.02 -10.10
CA ASP A 173 -0.06 8.78 -11.36
C ASP A 173 1.37 9.17 -11.74
N ARG A 174 2.17 9.61 -10.77
CA ARG A 174 3.60 9.88 -11.01
C ARG A 174 4.30 8.62 -11.53
N ARG A 175 4.10 7.47 -10.88
CA ARG A 175 4.66 6.18 -11.31
C ARG A 175 4.15 5.77 -12.68
N LEU A 176 2.87 5.97 -12.99
CA LEU A 176 2.29 5.71 -14.31
C LEU A 176 3.00 6.53 -15.40
N ARG A 177 3.43 7.76 -15.08
CA ARG A 177 4.16 8.64 -16.00
C ARG A 177 5.63 8.29 -16.13
N SER A 178 6.29 7.86 -15.05
CA SER A 178 7.74 7.66 -15.01
C SER A 178 8.21 6.21 -15.20
N GLU A 179 7.41 5.22 -14.78
CA GLU A 179 7.76 3.80 -14.78
C GLU A 179 7.07 3.09 -15.96
N PHE A 180 7.85 2.64 -16.95
CA PHE A 180 7.32 1.95 -18.11
C PHE A 180 6.64 0.61 -17.74
N SER A 181 7.22 -0.15 -16.80
CA SER A 181 6.65 -1.43 -16.35
C SER A 181 5.26 -1.25 -15.72
N TYR A 182 5.10 -0.26 -14.84
CA TYR A 182 3.82 0.03 -14.22
C TYR A 182 2.80 0.55 -15.24
N PHE A 183 3.25 1.37 -16.21
CA PHE A 183 2.40 1.76 -17.33
C PHE A 183 1.90 0.55 -18.14
N GLU A 184 2.77 -0.40 -18.46
CA GLU A 184 2.43 -1.61 -19.20
C GLU A 184 1.41 -2.48 -18.44
N GLU A 185 1.58 -2.64 -17.12
CA GLU A 185 0.65 -3.35 -16.25
C GLU A 185 -0.75 -2.71 -16.27
N VAL A 186 -0.83 -1.40 -16.02
CA VAL A 186 -2.10 -0.67 -16.03
C VAL A 186 -2.73 -0.67 -17.42
N TYR A 187 -1.95 -0.50 -18.48
CA TYR A 187 -2.44 -0.55 -19.85
C TYR A 187 -3.04 -1.93 -20.19
N ARG A 188 -2.33 -3.02 -19.87
CA ARG A 188 -2.84 -4.38 -20.11
C ARG A 188 -4.13 -4.63 -19.33
N TYR A 189 -4.15 -4.24 -18.05
CA TYR A 189 -5.34 -4.31 -17.22
C TYR A 189 -6.54 -3.60 -17.86
N THR A 190 -6.34 -2.37 -18.37
CA THR A 190 -7.41 -1.59 -19.01
C THR A 190 -7.89 -2.16 -20.33
N PHE A 191 -6.97 -2.78 -21.09
CA PHE A 191 -7.30 -3.40 -22.36
C PHE A 191 -8.21 -4.61 -22.16
N ASP A 192 -7.91 -5.44 -21.17
CA ASP A 192 -8.76 -6.58 -20.80
C ASP A 192 -10.13 -6.11 -20.31
N PHE A 193 -10.18 -5.01 -19.56
CA PHE A 193 -11.40 -4.37 -19.07
C PHE A 193 -12.36 -3.88 -20.17
N GLY A 194 -11.83 -3.21 -21.20
CA GLY A 194 -12.64 -2.71 -22.31
C GLY A 194 -13.17 -3.83 -23.21
N ARG A 195 -12.63 -5.05 -23.10
CA ARG A 195 -12.98 -6.17 -23.99
C ARG A 195 -14.30 -6.84 -23.63
N ASP A 196 -14.63 -6.91 -22.34
CA ASP A 196 -15.82 -7.64 -21.85
C ASP A 196 -17.12 -6.81 -21.92
N GLU A 197 -17.05 -5.47 -22.02
CA GLU A 197 -18.25 -4.59 -22.02
C GLU A 197 -18.93 -4.40 -23.40
N GLY A 198 -18.44 -5.05 -24.46
CA GLY A 198 -19.09 -5.05 -25.77
C GLY A 198 -18.93 -3.75 -26.57
N GLN A 199 -17.88 -3.72 -27.40
CA GLN A 199 -17.68 -2.97 -28.66
C GLN A 199 -18.04 -1.47 -28.81
N LYS A 200 -18.69 -0.79 -27.86
CA LYS A 200 -18.95 0.67 -27.93
C LYS A 200 -18.15 1.48 -26.89
N SER A 201 -17.86 0.95 -25.71
CA SER A 201 -17.03 1.64 -24.70
C SER A 201 -15.55 1.74 -25.11
N LEU A 202 -15.06 0.79 -25.93
CA LEU A 202 -13.68 0.78 -26.42
C LEU A 202 -13.31 2.04 -27.23
N VAL A 203 -14.23 2.65 -27.98
CA VAL A 203 -13.90 3.81 -28.83
C VAL A 203 -13.75 5.08 -28.01
N GLU A 204 -14.58 5.25 -26.97
CA GLU A 204 -14.55 6.40 -26.07
C GLU A 204 -13.38 6.29 -25.09
N ILE A 205 -13.16 5.08 -24.53
CA ILE A 205 -11.98 4.80 -23.71
C ILE A 205 -10.73 4.98 -24.58
N HIS A 206 -10.59 4.33 -25.74
CA HIS A 206 -9.39 4.50 -26.57
C HIS A 206 -9.18 5.92 -27.11
N GLY A 207 -10.24 6.73 -27.27
CA GLY A 207 -10.16 8.14 -27.65
C GLY A 207 -9.63 9.05 -26.55
N THR A 208 -10.22 8.97 -25.35
CA THR A 208 -9.79 9.73 -24.16
C THR A 208 -8.41 9.27 -23.68
N PHE A 209 -8.17 7.96 -23.74
CA PHE A 209 -6.87 7.34 -23.46
C PHE A 209 -5.83 7.72 -24.50
N GLY A 210 -6.15 7.58 -25.79
CA GLY A 210 -5.28 7.98 -26.89
C GLY A 210 -4.87 9.44 -26.81
N MET A 211 -5.70 10.34 -26.27
CA MET A 211 -5.38 11.75 -26.03
C MET A 211 -4.49 11.96 -24.79
N ALA A 212 -4.78 11.30 -23.67
CA ALA A 212 -3.93 11.32 -22.48
C ALA A 212 -2.52 10.74 -22.76
N PHE A 213 -2.43 9.74 -23.64
CA PHE A 213 -1.19 9.07 -24.03
C PHE A 213 -0.51 9.67 -25.27
N SER A 214 -1.23 10.36 -26.18
CA SER A 214 -0.63 11.12 -27.30
C SER A 214 0.17 12.33 -26.83
N ASN A 215 -0.20 12.95 -25.70
CA ASN A 215 0.61 14.00 -25.09
C ASN A 215 1.99 13.49 -24.61
N ARG A 216 2.18 12.18 -24.46
CA ARG A 216 3.50 11.57 -24.17
C ARG A 216 4.40 11.51 -25.42
N ARG A 217 3.84 11.58 -26.64
CA ARG A 217 4.62 11.65 -27.89
C ARG A 217 5.15 13.05 -28.22
N LEU A 218 4.62 14.10 -27.60
CA LEU A 218 5.01 15.49 -27.89
C LEU A 218 5.96 16.12 -26.86
N ARG A 219 6.32 15.40 -25.80
CA ARG A 219 7.41 15.78 -24.89
C ARG A 219 8.40 14.64 -24.69
N GLY A 220 9.10 14.31 -25.77
CA GLY A 220 10.43 13.68 -25.65
C GLY A 220 11.44 14.71 -25.10
N PRO A 221 12.50 14.26 -24.40
CA PRO A 221 13.55 15.16 -23.94
C PRO A 221 14.39 15.59 -25.16
N GLY A 222 14.17 16.81 -25.66
CA GLY A 222 14.90 17.30 -26.83
C GLY A 222 14.36 18.58 -27.43
N SER A 223 14.39 19.68 -26.67
CA SER A 223 14.72 21.04 -27.14
C SER A 223 14.96 21.93 -25.92
#